data_AF-A0A368Z1U8-F1
#
_entry.id   AF-A0A368Z1U8-F1
#
_cell.length_a   1.000
_cell.length_b   1.000
_cell.length_c   1.000
_cell.angle_alpha   90.00
_cell.angle_beta   90.00
_cell.angle_gamma   90.00
#
_symmetry.space_group_name_H-M   'P 1'
#
loop_
_entity.id
_entity.type
_entity.pdbx_description
1 polymer ?
#
loop_
_entity_poly.entity_id
_entity_poly.type
_entity_poly.pdbx_seq_one_letter_code
_entity_poly.pdbx_strand_id
1 'polypeptide(L)'
;MTQTVFAFAQPAPGLRVRITTQPAEDAGAVLCHGEFATPFGTVIAFGAGGALWGLGLAGEMSADEVRADLAARWPRARVVTAPEALAPAVNALIADRGEITVRLTGTEFQLAVWRALIEVPAGQVISYAILADRIGRPRALRAVGTAVGQNPVSWAVPCHRVTRTDGSIGGYHWGAAIKRALLTREGASIAPRAIAAL
;
A
#
# COMPACT_ATOMS: atom_id res chain seq x y z
N MET A 1 -13.03 -14.22 16.85
CA MET A 1 -12.73 -13.01 16.06
C MET A 1 -11.39 -12.47 16.52
N THR A 2 -10.31 -12.72 15.78
CA THR A 2 -8.99 -12.19 16.14
C THR A 2 -8.80 -10.86 15.43
N GLN A 3 -9.28 -9.79 16.05
CA GLN A 3 -9.05 -8.43 15.58
C GLN A 3 -7.69 -7.99 16.13
N THR A 4 -6.62 -8.27 15.41
CA THR A 4 -5.30 -7.78 15.83
C THR A 4 -5.14 -6.34 15.35
N VAL A 5 -5.40 -5.40 16.26
CA VAL A 5 -5.16 -3.97 16.05
C VAL A 5 -3.72 -3.69 16.48
N PHE A 6 -2.83 -3.46 15.52
CA PHE A 6 -1.49 -2.95 15.81
C PHE A 6 -1.42 -1.49 15.36
N ALA A 7 -1.08 -0.61 16.29
CA ALA A 7 -0.68 0.75 15.99
C ALA A 7 0.84 0.76 15.82
N PHE A 8 1.33 0.86 14.59
CA PHE A 8 2.75 1.11 14.36
C PHE A 8 3.00 2.61 14.57
N ALA A 9 3.75 2.94 15.62
CA ALA A 9 4.25 4.29 15.81
C ALA A 9 5.48 4.49 14.90
N GLN A 10 5.30 5.16 13.75
CA GLN A 10 6.46 5.76 13.08
C GLN A 10 6.90 6.97 13.94
N PRO A 11 8.19 7.13 14.27
CA PRO A 11 8.61 8.15 15.22
C PRO A 11 8.75 9.51 14.53
N ALA A 12 7.62 10.21 14.34
CA ALA A 12 7.49 11.65 14.04
C ALA A 12 5.99 12.05 14.13
N PRO A 13 5.63 13.33 14.35
CA PRO A 13 4.23 13.75 14.27
C PRO A 13 3.76 13.64 12.81
N GLY A 14 3.01 12.60 12.49
CA GLY A 14 2.60 12.27 11.12
C GLY A 14 1.40 11.33 11.06
N LEU A 15 1.05 10.88 9.85
CA LEU A 15 -0.05 9.95 9.60
C LEU A 15 0.11 8.64 10.39
N ARG A 16 -0.90 8.28 11.17
CA ARG A 16 -1.00 6.95 11.80
C ARG A 16 -1.81 6.01 10.93
N VAL A 17 -1.24 4.85 10.60
CA VAL A 17 -1.91 3.81 9.83
C VAL A 17 -2.22 2.63 10.74
N ARG A 18 -3.50 2.47 11.09
CA ARG A 18 -4.00 1.31 11.84
C ARG A 18 -4.27 0.17 10.88
N ILE A 19 -3.63 -0.98 11.07
CA ILE A 19 -3.88 -2.17 10.26
C ILE A 19 -4.86 -3.08 10.97
N THR A 20 -5.85 -3.55 10.21
CA THR A 20 -6.71 -4.65 10.58
C THR A 20 -6.58 -5.75 9.54
N THR A 21 -6.59 -7.01 9.99
CA THR A 21 -6.60 -8.17 9.09
C THR A 21 -7.88 -8.95 9.26
N GLN A 22 -8.53 -9.31 8.16
CA GLN A 22 -9.74 -10.12 8.15
C GLN A 22 -9.65 -11.22 7.09
N PRO A 23 -10.36 -12.35 7.29
CA PRO A 23 -10.53 -13.37 6.25
C PRO A 23 -11.05 -12.77 4.94
N ALA A 24 -10.83 -13.49 3.84
CA ALA A 24 -11.28 -13.09 2.51
C ALA A 24 -12.79 -13.27 2.32
N GLU A 25 -13.57 -12.50 3.07
CA GLU A 25 -15.02 -12.43 2.95
C GLU A 25 -15.41 -11.08 2.33
N ASP A 26 -15.92 -11.17 1.11
CA ASP A 26 -16.45 -10.07 0.30
C ASP A 26 -17.93 -10.27 -0.06
N ALA A 27 -18.49 -11.47 0.17
CA ALA A 27 -19.89 -11.76 -0.08
C ALA A 27 -20.80 -10.88 0.78
N GLY A 28 -21.70 -10.15 0.12
CA GLY A 28 -22.64 -9.24 0.77
C GLY A 28 -22.01 -7.92 1.25
N ALA A 29 -20.70 -7.73 1.07
CA ALA A 29 -20.06 -6.45 1.37
C ALA A 29 -20.52 -5.37 0.38
N VAL A 30 -20.73 -4.16 0.89
CA VAL A 30 -20.94 -2.96 0.08
C VAL A 30 -19.68 -2.12 0.17
N LEU A 31 -18.98 -1.96 -0.94
CA LEU A 31 -17.77 -1.17 -1.03
C LEU A 31 -18.05 0.19 -1.63
N CYS A 32 -17.71 1.24 -0.89
CA CYS A 32 -17.61 2.57 -1.46
C CYS A 32 -16.37 2.62 -2.35
N HIS A 33 -16.47 3.25 -3.52
CA HIS A 33 -15.33 3.65 -4.33
C HIS A 33 -15.39 5.16 -4.64
N GLY A 34 -14.22 5.73 -4.89
CA GLY A 34 -14.08 7.12 -5.31
C GLY A 34 -12.73 7.41 -5.96
N GLU A 35 -12.69 8.51 -6.71
CA GLU A 35 -11.50 9.01 -7.39
C GLU A 35 -11.08 10.35 -6.78
N PHE A 36 -9.77 10.53 -6.57
CA PHE A 36 -9.23 11.68 -5.87
C PHE A 36 -8.01 12.23 -6.61
N ALA A 37 -8.01 13.52 -6.93
CA ALA A 37 -6.83 14.18 -7.45
C ALA A 37 -5.76 14.29 -6.35
N THR A 38 -4.53 13.91 -6.66
CA THR A 38 -3.39 13.99 -5.73
C THR A 38 -2.15 14.54 -6.43
N PRO A 39 -1.11 14.95 -5.68
CA PRO A 39 0.16 15.38 -6.28
C PRO A 39 0.87 14.30 -7.13
N PHE A 40 0.46 13.04 -7.06
CA PHE A 40 1.06 11.93 -7.84
C PHE A 40 0.14 11.44 -8.96
N GLY A 41 -0.96 12.14 -9.24
CA GLY A 41 -2.00 11.71 -10.18
C GLY A 41 -3.30 11.34 -9.47
N THR A 42 -4.24 10.76 -10.22
CA THR A 42 -5.54 10.34 -9.67
C THR A 42 -5.37 9.08 -8.85
N VAL A 43 -5.88 9.07 -7.63
CA VAL A 43 -5.98 7.89 -6.78
C VAL A 43 -7.39 7.32 -6.87
N ILE A 44 -7.47 6.00 -7.02
CA ILE A 44 -8.72 5.24 -6.90
C ILE A 44 -8.70 4.54 -5.55
N ALA A 45 -9.69 4.82 -4.71
CA ALA A 45 -9.82 4.21 -3.40
C ALA A 45 -11.10 3.37 -3.29
N PHE A 46 -11.01 2.29 -2.52
CA PHE A 46 -12.12 1.44 -2.13
C PHE A 46 -12.13 1.27 -0.61
N GLY A 47 -13.30 1.22 0.01
CA GLY A 47 -13.40 1.01 1.44
C GLY A 47 -14.82 0.76 1.94
N ALA A 48 -14.90 0.27 3.16
CA ALA A 48 -16.14 0.02 3.88
C ALA A 48 -15.88 0.05 5.39
N GLY A 49 -16.90 0.42 6.17
CA GLY A 49 -16.82 0.44 7.64
C GLY A 49 -15.72 1.36 8.18
N GLY A 50 -15.42 2.47 7.49
CA GLY A 50 -14.37 3.42 7.88
C GLY A 50 -12.94 2.96 7.63
N ALA A 51 -12.74 1.83 6.93
CA ALA A 51 -11.41 1.33 6.57
C ALA A 51 -11.20 1.37 5.05
N LEU A 52 -9.99 1.72 4.63
CA LEU A 52 -9.52 1.53 3.26
C LEU A 52 -9.26 0.04 3.02
N TRP A 53 -9.85 -0.50 1.97
CA TRP A 53 -9.62 -1.87 1.52
C TRP A 53 -8.74 -1.91 0.27
N GLY A 54 -8.84 -0.87 -0.56
CA GLY A 54 -8.11 -0.74 -1.81
C GLY A 54 -7.63 0.68 -2.05
N LEU A 55 -6.41 0.83 -2.57
CA LEU A 55 -5.90 2.10 -3.05
C LEU A 55 -4.89 1.85 -4.18
N GLY A 56 -5.19 2.40 -5.35
CA GLY A 56 -4.34 2.35 -6.54
C GLY A 56 -4.13 3.75 -7.12
N LEU A 57 -3.06 3.92 -7.91
CA LEU A 57 -2.67 5.20 -8.46
C LEU A 57 -2.72 5.13 -9.99
N ALA A 58 -3.49 6.02 -10.61
CA ALA A 58 -3.49 6.23 -12.04
C ALA A 58 -2.30 7.10 -12.45
N GLY A 59 -1.77 6.83 -13.63
CA GLY A 59 -0.59 7.49 -14.18
C GLY A 59 -0.24 6.85 -15.53
N GLU A 60 0.54 5.78 -15.49
CA GLU A 60 0.77 4.93 -16.68
C GLU A 60 -0.50 4.13 -17.04
N MET A 61 -1.27 3.73 -16.02
CA MET A 61 -2.62 3.16 -16.17
C MET A 61 -3.67 4.26 -16.05
N SER A 62 -4.76 4.14 -16.80
CA SER A 62 -5.94 4.98 -16.66
C SER A 62 -6.68 4.72 -15.34
N ALA A 63 -7.50 5.70 -14.91
CA ALA A 63 -8.36 5.55 -13.73
C ALA A 63 -9.27 4.32 -13.83
N ASP A 64 -9.81 4.04 -15.03
CA ASP A 64 -10.69 2.91 -15.29
C ASP A 64 -9.96 1.56 -15.16
N GLU A 65 -8.74 1.46 -15.67
CA GLU A 65 -7.91 0.25 -15.52
C GLU A 65 -7.54 -0.01 -14.06
N VAL A 66 -7.16 1.04 -13.32
CA VAL A 66 -6.85 0.93 -11.89
C VAL A 66 -8.10 0.52 -11.10
N ARG A 67 -9.26 1.10 -11.40
CA ARG A 67 -10.54 0.75 -10.78
C ARG A 67 -10.92 -0.70 -11.05
N ALA A 68 -10.76 -1.17 -12.29
CA ALA A 68 -11.03 -2.55 -12.67
C ALA A 68 -10.09 -3.55 -11.96
N ASP A 69 -8.79 -3.28 -11.91
CA ASP A 69 -7.79 -4.10 -11.20
C ASP A 69 -8.10 -4.21 -9.70
N LEU A 70 -8.44 -3.10 -9.06
CA LEU A 70 -8.85 -3.07 -7.66
C LEU A 70 -10.14 -3.84 -7.41
N ALA A 71 -11.18 -3.59 -8.22
CA ALA A 71 -12.48 -4.23 -8.06
C ALA A 71 -12.41 -5.76 -8.22
N ALA A 72 -11.50 -6.26 -9.07
CA ALA A 72 -11.28 -7.70 -9.27
C ALA A 72 -10.83 -8.44 -7.99
N ARG A 73 -10.37 -7.72 -6.96
CA ARG A 73 -9.98 -8.29 -5.66
C ARG A 73 -11.18 -8.66 -4.78
N TRP A 74 -12.36 -8.09 -5.07
CA TRP A 74 -13.61 -8.34 -4.34
C TRP A 74 -14.77 -8.62 -5.31
N PRO A 75 -14.69 -9.70 -6.11
CA PRO A 75 -15.64 -9.97 -7.19
C PRO A 75 -17.08 -10.20 -6.71
N ARG A 76 -17.30 -10.49 -5.42
CA ARG A 76 -18.65 -10.69 -4.84
C ARG A 76 -19.15 -9.48 -4.05
N ALA A 77 -18.34 -8.43 -3.92
CA ALA A 77 -18.77 -7.20 -3.28
C ALA A 77 -19.62 -6.35 -4.23
N ARG A 78 -20.65 -5.70 -3.69
CA ARG A 78 -21.39 -4.67 -4.41
C ARG A 78 -20.64 -3.35 -4.30
N VAL A 79 -20.17 -2.81 -5.42
CA VAL A 79 -19.47 -1.52 -5.45
C VAL A 79 -20.47 -0.38 -5.66
N VAL A 80 -20.33 0.69 -4.88
CA VAL A 80 -21.09 1.94 -5.02
C VAL A 80 -20.14 3.13 -5.11
N THR A 81 -20.49 4.13 -5.91
CA THR A 81 -19.75 5.39 -5.96
C THR A 81 -20.15 6.25 -4.77
N ALA A 82 -19.22 6.46 -3.84
CA ALA A 82 -19.43 7.23 -2.60
C ALA A 82 -18.08 7.82 -2.12
N PRO A 83 -17.48 8.75 -2.89
CA PRO A 83 -16.16 9.31 -2.57
C PRO A 83 -16.12 10.01 -1.21
N GLU A 84 -17.22 10.61 -0.76
CA GLU A 84 -17.34 11.28 0.53
C GLU A 84 -17.07 10.35 1.72
N ALA A 85 -17.37 9.05 1.59
CA ALA A 85 -17.08 8.05 2.61
C ALA A 85 -15.57 7.75 2.74
N LEU A 86 -14.78 8.04 1.71
CA LEU A 86 -13.35 7.75 1.63
C LEU A 86 -12.47 9.01 1.75
N ALA A 87 -13.05 10.18 1.47
CA ALA A 87 -12.36 11.47 1.48
C ALA A 87 -11.57 11.74 2.77
N PRO A 88 -12.08 11.45 4.00
CA PRO A 88 -11.30 11.66 5.21
C PRO A 88 -9.98 10.89 5.23
N ALA A 89 -10.00 9.62 4.78
CA ALA A 89 -8.80 8.78 4.77
C ALA A 89 -7.81 9.21 3.69
N VAL A 90 -8.30 9.54 2.49
CA VAL A 90 -7.44 10.02 1.40
C VAL A 90 -6.84 11.39 1.71
N ASN A 91 -7.61 12.30 2.31
CA ASN A 91 -7.11 13.60 2.74
C ASN A 91 -6.04 13.48 3.82
N ALA A 92 -6.20 12.54 4.76
CA ALA A 92 -5.18 12.24 5.76
C ALA A 92 -3.86 11.75 5.11
N LEU A 93 -3.95 10.90 4.08
CA LEU A 93 -2.79 10.45 3.29
C LEU A 93 -2.12 11.62 2.55
N ILE A 94 -2.89 12.46 1.86
CA ILE A 94 -2.36 13.63 1.12
C ILE A 94 -1.65 14.60 2.06
N ALA A 95 -2.26 14.87 3.22
CA ALA A 95 -1.75 15.81 4.20
C ALA A 95 -0.66 15.20 5.11
N ASP A 96 -0.39 13.89 4.96
CA ASP A 96 0.55 13.11 5.78
C ASP A 96 0.33 13.29 7.30
N ARG A 97 -0.95 13.36 7.70
CA ARG A 97 -1.35 13.65 9.08
C ARG A 97 -2.72 13.07 9.40
N GLY A 98 -2.92 12.75 10.67
CA GLY A 98 -4.18 12.17 11.17
C GLY A 98 -4.06 10.67 11.37
N GLU A 99 -5.19 9.97 11.31
CA GLU A 99 -5.25 8.52 11.48
C GLU A 99 -6.15 7.90 10.43
N ILE A 100 -5.68 6.81 9.82
CA ILE A 100 -6.46 6.00 8.89
C ILE A 100 -6.49 4.55 9.35
N THR A 101 -7.56 3.85 8.99
CA THR A 101 -7.62 2.39 9.14
C THR A 101 -7.52 1.74 7.78
N VAL A 102 -6.63 0.76 7.65
CA VAL A 102 -6.46 -0.08 6.47
C VAL A 102 -6.87 -1.50 6.84
N ARG A 103 -7.66 -2.12 5.97
CA ARG A 103 -8.02 -3.53 6.07
C ARG A 103 -7.22 -4.33 5.04
N LEU A 104 -6.40 -5.24 5.53
CA LEU A 104 -5.62 -6.15 4.69
C LEU A 104 -6.23 -7.55 4.73
N THR A 105 -6.36 -8.13 3.55
CA THR A 105 -6.85 -9.50 3.33
C THR A 105 -5.89 -10.18 2.38
N GLY A 106 -5.32 -11.30 2.80
CA GLY A 106 -4.33 -12.04 2.03
C GLY A 106 -3.89 -13.30 2.78
N THR A 107 -3.01 -14.08 2.14
CA THR A 107 -2.35 -15.22 2.78
C THR A 107 -1.48 -14.76 3.94
N GLU A 108 -1.15 -15.68 4.86
CA GLU A 108 -0.21 -15.37 5.96
C GLU A 108 1.12 -14.81 5.45
N PHE A 109 1.61 -15.34 4.32
CA PHE A 109 2.83 -14.86 3.67
C PHE A 109 2.68 -13.42 3.14
N GLN A 110 1.58 -13.10 2.44
CA GLN A 110 1.30 -11.74 1.97
C GLN A 110 1.18 -10.76 3.15
N LEU A 111 0.43 -11.14 4.19
CA LEU A 111 0.27 -10.32 5.39
C LEU A 111 1.61 -10.07 6.10
N ALA A 112 2.50 -11.08 6.17
CA ALA A 112 3.84 -10.90 6.72
C ALA A 112 4.67 -9.90 5.89
N VAL A 113 4.65 -10.00 4.56
CA VAL A 113 5.32 -9.05 3.66
C VAL A 113 4.77 -7.64 3.85
N TRP A 114 3.45 -7.45 3.84
CA TRP A 114 2.85 -6.12 3.96
C TRP A 114 3.06 -5.49 5.35
N ARG A 115 3.12 -6.29 6.41
CA ARG A 115 3.52 -5.80 7.75
C ARG A 115 4.96 -5.30 7.75
N ALA A 116 5.90 -6.08 7.21
CA ALA A 116 7.30 -5.67 7.10
C ALA A 116 7.51 -4.43 6.20
N LEU A 117 6.63 -4.20 5.20
CA LEU A 117 6.64 -2.96 4.41
C LEU A 117 6.30 -1.72 5.26
N ILE A 118 5.28 -1.82 6.12
CA ILE A 118 4.80 -0.69 6.93
C ILE A 118 5.86 -0.22 7.92
N GLU A 119 6.74 -1.14 8.35
CA GLU A 119 7.86 -0.83 9.22
C GLU A 119 8.97 -0.04 8.54
N VAL A 120 8.99 0.06 7.20
CA VAL A 120 9.96 0.88 6.46
C VAL A 120 9.57 2.36 6.61
N PRO A 121 10.36 3.22 7.25
CA PRO A 121 10.07 4.65 7.41
C PRO A 121 9.99 5.42 6.08
N ALA A 122 9.25 6.52 6.08
CA ALA A 122 9.32 7.48 4.98
C ALA A 122 10.75 7.96 4.75
N GLY A 123 11.15 8.08 3.48
CA GLY A 123 12.49 8.52 3.08
C GLY A 123 13.54 7.41 3.09
N GLN A 124 13.16 6.21 3.54
CA GLN A 124 14.03 5.04 3.54
C GLN A 124 13.58 4.02 2.49
N VAL A 125 14.55 3.28 1.97
CA VAL A 125 14.36 2.26 0.94
C VAL A 125 15.09 1.00 1.37
N ILE A 126 14.44 -0.15 1.19
CA ILE A 126 15.04 -1.46 1.40
C ILE A 126 15.03 -2.27 0.10
N SER A 127 15.85 -3.31 0.02
CA SER A 127 15.80 -4.22 -1.11
C SER A 127 14.79 -5.34 -0.90
N TYR A 128 14.38 -6.00 -1.99
CA TYR A 128 13.61 -7.25 -1.91
C TYR A 128 14.31 -8.34 -1.08
N ALA A 129 15.66 -8.37 -1.09
CA ALA A 129 16.44 -9.32 -0.30
C ALA A 129 16.34 -9.04 1.20
N ILE A 130 16.43 -7.77 1.59
CA ILE A 130 16.28 -7.34 2.97
C ILE A 130 14.85 -7.60 3.46
N LEU A 131 13.85 -7.31 2.62
CA LEU A 131 12.46 -7.61 2.96
C LEU A 131 12.21 -9.12 3.14
N ALA A 132 12.82 -9.95 2.30
CA ALA A 132 12.73 -11.41 2.42
C ALA A 132 13.40 -11.94 3.70
N ASP A 133 14.52 -11.34 4.10
CA ASP A 133 15.21 -11.66 5.34
C ASP A 133 14.38 -11.28 6.58
N ARG A 134 13.79 -10.07 6.59
CA ARG A 134 12.93 -9.58 7.70
C ARG A 134 11.74 -10.49 8.01
N ILE A 135 11.17 -11.14 7.00
CA ILE A 135 10.06 -12.08 7.20
C ILE A 135 10.54 -13.51 7.49
N GLY A 136 11.85 -13.72 7.67
CA GLY A 136 12.46 -15.04 7.94
C GLY A 136 12.48 -15.97 6.72
N ARG A 137 12.42 -15.43 5.50
CA ARG A 137 12.32 -16.20 4.24
C ARG A 137 13.34 -15.73 3.20
N PRO A 138 14.66 -15.72 3.48
CA PRO A 138 15.68 -15.11 2.62
C PRO A 138 15.75 -15.68 1.20
N ARG A 139 15.32 -16.93 0.99
CA ARG A 139 15.27 -17.58 -0.33
C ARG A 139 14.01 -17.25 -1.15
N ALA A 140 13.04 -16.53 -0.59
CA ALA A 140 11.72 -16.30 -1.19
C ALA A 140 11.62 -15.01 -2.03
N LEU A 141 12.72 -14.53 -2.62
CA LEU A 141 12.80 -13.23 -3.31
C LEU A 141 11.68 -12.98 -4.32
N ARG A 142 11.39 -13.97 -5.18
CA ARG A 142 10.33 -13.85 -6.20
C ARG A 142 8.95 -13.76 -5.57
N ALA A 143 8.67 -14.61 -4.57
CA ALA A 143 7.40 -14.62 -3.86
C ALA A 143 7.18 -13.29 -3.10
N VAL A 144 8.23 -12.74 -2.49
CA VAL A 144 8.20 -11.41 -1.87
C VAL A 144 7.89 -10.35 -2.92
N GLY A 145 8.56 -10.36 -4.08
CA GLY A 145 8.26 -9.44 -5.18
C GLY A 145 6.80 -9.49 -5.64
N THR A 146 6.24 -10.69 -5.80
CA THR A 146 4.82 -10.88 -6.11
C THR A 146 3.91 -10.33 -5.02
N ALA A 147 4.18 -10.62 -3.75
CA ALA A 147 3.38 -10.12 -2.63
C ALA A 147 3.45 -8.58 -2.51
N VAL A 148 4.61 -7.97 -2.74
CA VAL A 148 4.79 -6.51 -2.81
C VAL A 148 3.91 -5.90 -3.91
N GLY A 149 3.89 -6.51 -5.10
CA GLY A 149 3.04 -6.08 -6.21
C GLY A 149 1.55 -6.24 -5.96
N GLN A 150 1.16 -7.29 -5.23
CA GLN A 150 -0.23 -7.59 -4.86
C GLN A 150 -0.76 -6.75 -3.68
N ASN A 151 -0.01 -5.76 -3.21
CA ASN A 151 -0.46 -4.87 -2.14
C ASN A 151 -1.79 -4.19 -2.49
N PRO A 152 -2.87 -4.46 -1.73
CA PRO A 152 -4.18 -3.94 -2.08
C PRO A 152 -4.31 -2.44 -1.86
N VAL A 153 -3.54 -1.86 -0.93
CA VAL A 153 -3.66 -0.46 -0.47
C VAL A 153 -2.32 0.24 -0.62
N SER A 154 -1.93 0.48 -1.87
CA SER A 154 -0.68 1.18 -2.19
C SER A 154 -0.65 2.58 -1.58
N TRP A 155 0.55 3.17 -1.47
CA TRP A 155 0.82 4.41 -0.74
C TRP A 155 0.64 4.31 0.79
N ALA A 156 -0.50 3.84 1.30
CA ALA A 156 -0.71 3.62 2.74
C ALA A 156 0.12 2.43 3.26
N VAL A 157 0.14 1.32 2.50
CA VAL A 157 1.15 0.27 2.65
C VAL A 157 2.27 0.59 1.65
N PRO A 158 3.49 0.91 2.10
CA PRO A 158 4.48 1.61 1.28
C PRO A 158 5.32 0.66 0.41
N CYS A 159 4.66 -0.06 -0.51
CA CYS A 159 5.33 -0.97 -1.45
C CYS A 159 6.32 -0.26 -2.40
N HIS A 160 6.20 1.06 -2.59
CA HIS A 160 7.13 1.87 -3.36
C HIS A 160 8.53 1.98 -2.71
N ARG A 161 8.66 1.71 -1.41
CA ARG A 161 9.93 1.76 -0.65
C ARG A 161 10.81 0.52 -0.84
N VAL A 162 10.45 -0.40 -1.73
CA VAL A 162 11.26 -1.60 -2.04
C VAL A 162 11.89 -1.49 -3.42
N THR A 163 13.22 -1.58 -3.51
CA THR A 163 13.96 -1.48 -4.79
C THR A 163 14.86 -2.70 -5.03
N ARG A 164 15.59 -2.69 -6.15
CA ARG A 164 16.64 -3.68 -6.41
C ARG A 164 17.92 -3.28 -5.69
N THR A 165 18.74 -4.27 -5.34
CA THR A 165 20.01 -4.08 -4.62
C THR A 165 21.06 -3.30 -5.43
N ASP A 166 20.93 -3.26 -6.75
CA ASP A 166 21.81 -2.53 -7.67
C ASP A 166 21.52 -1.03 -7.73
N GLY A 167 20.54 -0.54 -6.96
CA GLY A 167 20.12 0.86 -6.96
C GLY A 167 19.13 1.20 -8.08
N SER A 168 18.74 0.24 -8.91
CA SER A 168 17.65 0.44 -9.86
C SER A 168 16.30 0.43 -9.15
N ILE A 169 15.39 1.28 -9.63
CA ILE A 169 14.08 1.49 -8.99
C ILE A 169 13.20 0.23 -8.93
N GLY A 170 13.40 -0.76 -9.80
CA GLY A 170 12.51 -1.92 -9.87
C GLY A 170 11.20 -1.64 -10.59
N GLY A 171 10.36 -2.68 -10.69
CA GLY A 171 8.96 -2.51 -11.11
C GLY A 171 8.10 -1.88 -10.00
N TYR A 172 6.92 -1.42 -10.41
CA TYR A 172 5.84 -0.99 -9.53
C TYR A 172 4.52 -1.33 -10.20
N HIS A 173 3.56 -1.89 -9.46
CA HIS A 173 2.27 -2.34 -10.02
C HIS A 173 1.54 -1.20 -10.75
N TRP A 174 1.61 0.02 -10.20
CA TRP A 174 0.96 1.21 -10.75
C TRP A 174 1.86 2.09 -11.63
N GLY A 175 3.00 1.55 -12.07
CA GLY A 175 3.92 2.25 -12.97
C GLY A 175 5.14 2.89 -12.29
N ALA A 176 6.25 2.87 -13.00
CA ALA A 176 7.54 3.31 -12.47
C ALA A 176 7.59 4.82 -12.20
N ALA A 177 6.83 5.63 -12.96
CA ALA A 177 6.73 7.08 -12.73
C ALA A 177 6.11 7.41 -11.37
N ILE A 178 5.05 6.71 -10.97
CA ILE A 178 4.40 6.88 -9.67
C ILE A 178 5.38 6.54 -8.53
N LYS A 179 6.09 5.41 -8.66
CA LYS A 179 7.09 5.01 -7.66
C LYS A 179 8.17 6.07 -7.46
N ARG A 180 8.67 6.69 -8.55
CA ARG A 180 9.61 7.82 -8.47
C ARG A 180 9.00 8.99 -7.74
N ALA A 181 7.78 9.40 -8.10
CA ALA A 181 7.14 10.56 -7.50
C ALA A 181 6.94 10.41 -5.98
N LEU A 182 6.50 9.22 -5.53
CA LEU A 182 6.36 8.91 -4.12
C LEU A 182 7.70 8.93 -3.37
N LEU A 183 8.74 8.28 -3.92
CA LEU A 183 10.08 8.28 -3.34
C LEU A 183 10.68 9.70 -3.27
N THR A 184 10.51 10.49 -4.32
CA THR A 184 10.97 11.89 -4.36
C THR A 184 10.29 12.74 -3.31
N ARG A 185 8.97 12.60 -3.13
CA ARG A 185 8.24 13.32 -2.06
C ARG A 185 8.80 12.99 -0.69
N GLU A 186 9.14 11.73 -0.47
CA GLU A 186 9.69 11.27 0.80
C GLU A 186 11.16 11.68 1.00
N GLY A 187 11.81 12.31 0.02
CA GLY A 187 13.23 12.63 0.07
C GLY A 187 14.14 11.40 0.00
N ALA A 188 13.63 10.28 -0.52
CA ALA A 188 14.34 9.01 -0.52
C ALA A 188 15.47 8.97 -1.59
N SER A 189 16.61 8.40 -1.22
CA SER A 189 17.71 8.09 -2.14
C SER A 189 17.74 6.59 -2.46
N ILE A 190 17.80 6.25 -3.75
CA ILE A 190 17.88 4.86 -4.22
C ILE A 190 19.31 4.41 -4.58
N ALA A 191 20.33 5.19 -4.19
CA ALA A 191 21.72 4.78 -4.39
C ALA A 191 22.01 3.46 -3.63
N PRO A 192 22.87 2.56 -4.13
CA PRO A 192 23.16 1.28 -3.47
C PRO A 192 23.54 1.41 -1.98
N ARG A 193 24.24 2.49 -1.61
CA ARG A 193 24.63 2.78 -0.22
C ARG A 193 23.48 3.27 0.67
N ALA A 194 22.44 3.84 0.08
CA ALA A 194 21.25 4.34 0.78
C ALA A 194 20.20 3.24 1.01
N ILE A 195 20.31 2.11 0.32
CA ILE A 195 19.47 0.94 0.54
C ILE A 195 19.90 0.30 1.86
N ALA A 196 19.08 0.49 2.89
CA ALA A 196 19.47 0.19 4.25
C ALA A 196 19.17 -1.27 4.61
N ALA A 197 20.17 -1.96 5.19
CA ALA A 197 19.96 -3.15 6.00
C ALA A 197 19.66 -2.68 7.42
N LEU A 198 18.41 -2.27 7.67
CA LEU A 198 17.96 -2.00 9.05
C LEU A 198 17.38 -3.28 9.63
#